data_AF-I3X672-F1
#
_entry.id   AF-I3X672-F1
#
_cell.length_a   1.000
_cell.length_b   1.000
_cell.length_c   1.000
_cell.angle_alpha   90.00
_cell.angle_beta   90.00
_cell.angle_gamma   90.00
#
_symmetry.space_group_name_H-M   'P 1'
#
loop_
_entity.id
_entity.type
_entity.pdbx_description
1 polymer ?
#
loop_
_entity_poly.entity_id
_entity_poly.type
_entity_poly.pdbx_seq_one_letter_code
_entity_poly.pdbx_strand_id
1 'polypeptide(L)' 'MRGGNSYSMHSWGIAMDFDPERNQLHAYKPSARLSHSDAVPFWVAWESEGWLSLGRARDFDWMHVQAARL' A
#
# COMPACT_ATOMS: atom_id res chain seq x y z
N MET A 1 5.38 -10.65 -10.92
CA MET A 1 5.15 -11.40 -9.67
C MET A 1 6.51 -11.77 -9.09
N ARG A 2 6.87 -11.26 -7.91
CA ARG A 2 8.08 -11.71 -7.21
C ARG A 2 7.65 -12.45 -5.95
N GLY A 3 7.88 -13.77 -5.90
CA GLY A 3 7.75 -14.60 -4.70
C GLY A 3 6.34 -15.02 -4.25
N GLY A 4 5.26 -14.44 -4.77
CA GLY A 4 3.88 -14.86 -4.46
C GLY A 4 3.36 -15.99 -5.35
N ASN A 5 2.25 -16.64 -4.94
CA ASN A 5 1.45 -17.57 -5.75
C ASN A 5 0.11 -16.96 -6.24
N SER A 6 -0.25 -15.75 -5.78
CA SER A 6 -1.41 -14.98 -6.23
C SER A 6 -1.05 -13.96 -7.32
N TYR A 7 -1.97 -13.75 -8.25
CA TYR A 7 -1.84 -12.71 -9.26
C TYR A 7 -1.78 -11.31 -8.61
N SER A 8 -0.87 -10.47 -9.11
CA SER A 8 -0.60 -9.13 -8.56
C SER A 8 -1.60 -8.10 -9.07
N MET A 9 -2.17 -7.29 -8.19
CA MET A 9 -3.10 -6.20 -8.54
C MET A 9 -2.52 -5.20 -9.56
N HIS A 10 -1.19 -5.04 -9.57
CA HIS A 10 -0.46 -4.25 -10.57
C HIS A 10 -0.67 -4.76 -12.00
N SER A 11 -0.85 -6.07 -12.20
CA SER A 11 -1.03 -6.69 -13.53
C SER A 11 -2.33 -6.25 -14.23
N TRP A 12 -3.30 -5.68 -13.50
CA TRP A 12 -4.56 -5.19 -14.07
C TRP A 12 -4.69 -3.67 -14.03
N GLY A 13 -3.61 -2.94 -13.69
CA GLY A 13 -3.64 -1.48 -13.64
C GLY A 13 -4.49 -0.91 -12.49
N ILE A 14 -4.74 -1.71 -11.46
CA ILE A 14 -5.60 -1.35 -10.31
C ILE A 14 -4.82 -1.28 -8.99
N ALA A 15 -3.50 -1.17 -9.05
CA ALA A 15 -2.64 -0.91 -7.89
C ALA A 15 -1.51 0.06 -8.24
N MET A 16 -1.02 0.77 -7.22
CA MET A 16 0.07 1.74 -7.31
C MET A 16 0.95 1.66 -6.07
N ASP A 17 2.27 1.84 -6.27
CA ASP A 17 3.27 1.87 -5.20
C ASP A 17 3.85 3.28 -5.07
N PHE A 18 3.95 3.79 -3.84
CA PHE A 18 4.49 5.10 -3.52
C PHE A 18 5.74 5.02 -2.64
N ASP A 19 6.79 5.75 -3.04
CA ASP A 19 8.05 5.83 -2.28
C ASP A 19 8.59 4.44 -1.88
N PRO A 20 8.79 3.53 -2.87
CA PRO A 20 9.14 2.13 -2.61
C PRO A 20 10.50 1.98 -1.89
N GLU A 21 11.38 2.96 -2.01
CA GLU A 21 12.68 2.97 -1.34
C GLU A 21 12.54 3.01 0.19
N ARG A 22 11.54 3.74 0.70
CA ARG A 22 11.29 3.92 2.14
C ARG A 22 10.05 3.17 2.66
N ASN A 23 9.41 2.37 1.81
CA ASN A 23 8.19 1.61 2.13
C ASN A 23 8.20 0.21 1.50
N GLN A 24 9.36 -0.45 1.52
CA GLN A 24 9.55 -1.79 0.94
C GLN A 24 8.49 -2.80 1.44
N LEU A 25 8.32 -3.89 0.71
CA LEU A 25 7.30 -4.93 0.96
C LEU A 25 7.21 -5.39 2.44
N HIS A 26 8.35 -5.49 3.12
CA HIS A 26 8.45 -5.91 4.52
C HIS A 26 8.78 -4.76 5.47
N ALA A 27 8.45 -3.52 5.11
CA ALA A 27 8.44 -2.39 6.03
C ALA A 27 7.11 -2.39 6.80
N TYR A 28 7.20 -2.21 8.12
CA TYR A 28 6.08 -2.20 9.07
C TYR A 28 6.05 -0.83 9.77
N LYS A 29 4.99 -0.49 10.51
CA LYS A 29 5.08 0.66 11.43
C LYS A 29 6.15 0.38 12.50
N PRO A 30 6.96 1.38 12.90
CA PRO A 30 7.01 2.76 12.40
C PRO A 30 8.09 2.99 11.33
N SER A 31 8.75 1.94 10.82
CA SER A 31 9.89 2.08 9.90
C SER A 31 9.47 2.51 8.50
N ALA A 32 8.26 2.16 8.06
CA ALA A 32 7.71 2.61 6.79
C ALA A 32 7.42 4.13 6.81
N ARG A 33 7.95 4.88 5.84
CA ARG A 33 7.76 6.34 5.73
C ARG A 33 6.28 6.74 5.72
N LEU A 34 5.43 5.99 5.04
CA LEU A 34 4.00 6.29 4.92
C LEU A 34 3.17 5.80 6.13
N SER A 35 3.81 5.21 7.15
CA SER A 35 3.14 4.89 8.41
C SER A 35 3.05 6.06 9.38
N HIS A 36 3.77 7.15 9.12
CA HIS A 36 3.85 8.32 10.00
C HIS A 36 2.58 9.16 9.93
N SER A 37 2.32 9.93 10.99
CA SER A 37 1.07 10.69 11.15
C SER A 37 0.86 11.75 10.07
N ASP A 38 1.94 12.28 9.49
CA ASP A 38 1.90 13.25 8.40
C ASP A 38 1.41 12.65 7.07
N ALA A 39 1.46 11.31 6.91
CA ALA A 39 0.92 10.59 5.76
C ALA A 39 -0.59 10.27 5.90
N VAL A 40 -1.24 10.58 7.03
CA VAL A 40 -2.67 10.32 7.22
C VAL A 40 -3.54 10.99 6.15
N PRO A 41 -3.34 12.29 5.80
CA PRO A 41 -4.14 12.92 4.74
C PRO A 41 -3.98 12.25 3.37
N PHE A 42 -2.77 11.76 3.05
CA PHE A 42 -2.51 11.01 1.82
C PHE A 42 -3.37 9.75 1.74
N TRP A 43 -3.47 8.99 2.84
CA TRP A 43 -4.29 7.78 2.88
C TRP A 43 -5.78 8.06 2.87
N VAL A 44 -6.23 9.09 3.59
CA VAL A 44 -7.64 9.50 3.60
C VAL A 44 -8.13 9.81 2.18
N ALA A 45 -7.32 10.45 1.35
CA ALA A 45 -7.68 10.76 -0.04
C ALA A 45 -7.89 9.49 -0.90
N TRP A 46 -7.08 8.44 -0.71
CA TRP A 46 -7.29 7.17 -1.40
C TRP A 46 -8.52 6.42 -0.88
N GLU A 47 -8.66 6.37 0.44
CA GLU A 47 -9.76 5.66 1.11
C GLU A 47 -11.12 6.31 0.81
N SER A 48 -11.18 7.63 0.65
CA SER A 48 -12.41 8.34 0.25
C SER A 48 -12.87 7.98 -1.16
N GLU A 49 -11.95 7.64 -2.05
CA GLU A 49 -12.24 7.14 -3.41
C GLU A 49 -12.44 5.61 -3.45
N GLY A 50 -12.47 4.94 -2.29
CA GLY A 50 -12.74 3.52 -2.16
C GLY A 50 -11.53 2.59 -2.28
N TRP A 51 -10.32 3.14 -2.48
CA TRP A 51 -9.09 2.37 -2.59
C TRP A 51 -8.61 1.86 -1.22
N LEU A 52 -7.84 0.76 -1.22
CA LEU A 52 -7.35 0.05 -0.05
C LEU A 52 -5.83 0.16 0.06
N SER A 53 -5.33 0.61 1.22
CA SER A 53 -3.92 0.53 1.60
C SER A 53 -3.63 -0.77 2.36
N LEU A 54 -2.65 -1.57 1.89
CA LEU A 54 -2.21 -2.76 2.64
C LEU A 54 -1.50 -2.37 3.94
N GLY A 55 -0.73 -1.28 3.93
CA GLY A 55 -0.09 -0.73 5.12
C GLY A 55 -1.12 -0.43 6.21
N ARG A 56 -2.20 0.28 5.89
CA ARG A 56 -3.22 0.59 6.91
C ARG A 56 -4.07 -0.60 7.34
N ALA A 57 -4.37 -1.51 6.43
CA ALA A 57 -5.22 -2.66 6.72
C ALA A 57 -4.51 -3.80 7.45
N ARG A 58 -3.22 -4.00 7.18
CA ARG A 58 -2.47 -5.20 7.59
C ARG A 58 -1.06 -4.94 8.09
N ASP A 59 -0.64 -3.68 8.12
CA ASP A 59 0.70 -3.25 8.55
C ASP A 59 1.85 -3.91 7.78
N PHE A 60 1.75 -3.98 6.46
CA PHE A 60 2.89 -4.30 5.59
C PHE A 60 2.67 -3.67 4.22
N ASP A 61 3.71 -3.64 3.38
CA ASP A 61 3.60 -3.11 2.02
C ASP A 61 3.00 -1.69 1.99
N TRP A 62 3.58 -0.81 2.81
CA TRP A 62 3.11 0.57 3.01
C TRP A 62 3.14 1.43 1.75
N MET A 63 3.86 1.01 0.70
CA MET A 63 3.83 1.67 -0.60
C MET A 63 2.53 1.41 -1.36
N HIS A 64 1.88 0.27 -1.11
CA HIS A 64 0.87 -0.30 -1.99
C HIS A 64 -0.55 0.18 -1.67
N VAL A 65 -1.25 0.65 -2.71
CA VAL A 65 -2.69 0.91 -2.72
C VAL A 65 -3.37 0.16 -3.86
N GLN A 66 -4.60 -0.35 -3.66
CA GLN A 66 -5.35 -1.10 -4.68
C GLN A 66 -6.85 -0.77 -4.72
N ALA A 67 -7.47 -0.84 -5.89
CA ALA A 67 -8.91 -0.54 -6.05
C ALA A 67 -9.83 -1.70 -5.63
N ALA A 68 -9.39 -2.95 -5.81
CA ALA A 68 -10.19 -4.14 -5.51
C ALA A 68 -9.91 -4.69 -4.11
N ARG A 69 -10.88 -5.43 -3.56
CA ARG A 69 -10.80 -6.15 -2.28
C ARG A 69 -11.24 -7.59 -2.52
N LEU A 70 -10.48 -8.57 -2.03
CA LEU A 70 -10.85 -9.99 -1.98
C LEU A 70 -10.35 -10.57 -0.66
#